data_AF-A0A972AE15-F1
#
_entry.id   AF-A0A972AE15-F1
#
_cell.length_a   1.000
_cell.length_b   1.000
_cell.length_c   1.000
_cell.angle_alpha   90.00
_cell.angle_beta   90.00
_cell.angle_gamma   90.00
#
_symmetry.space_group_name_H-M   'P 1'
#
loop_
_entity.id
_entity.type
_entity.pdbx_description
1 polymer ?
#
loop_
_entity_poly.entity_id
_entity_poly.type
_entity_poly.pdbx_seq_one_letter_code
_entity_poly.pdbx_strand_id
1 'polypeptide(L)'
;MNEANIKSAAEKFEALLREQLERAEKIKEVKDFIDYSTLDTIVIGVCYGDGIGPIITKEAARVLEHLLKKEVESGKVLFKVIDGLTIENRIKVNKAIPDDVLEELKSCHVILKGPTTTPQAGDGMPNIESANVAMRKALDLFANVRPVKVPEQGIDWTFFRENTEGAYAVGSKGINVSDDLAVDFVVTTTEGTERIARLAYEYARKNGKDRVSIVTKANVIKTTDGKFLNLAKEIGKEYPEITTDEWYIDIMTAKLIDEKRRRDFKVFILPNLYGDIITDEAAEFQGGVGTAGSANIGKRYAMFEAIHGSAPRMIKEGRGDYADPCSMLRASVMLLSHIGMQDKADLLERALDICMFEEKKVVITGRPGGGTCREFGDYLMSVLDRLSSEQ
;
A
#
# COMPACT_ATOMS: atom_id res chain seq x y z
N MET A 1 -7.72 41.13 11.87
CA MET A 1 -7.53 40.16 10.78
C MET A 1 -7.08 40.93 9.55
N ASN A 2 -5.87 40.70 9.05
CA ASN A 2 -5.31 41.53 7.97
C ASN A 2 -5.86 41.05 6.62
N GLU A 3 -6.57 41.92 5.90
CA GLU A 3 -7.12 41.68 4.55
C GLU A 3 -6.06 41.11 3.59
N ALA A 4 -4.80 41.50 3.77
CA ALA A 4 -3.67 40.96 3.00
C ALA A 4 -3.50 39.44 3.18
N ASN A 5 -3.69 38.92 4.39
CA ASN A 5 -3.57 37.49 4.67
C ASN A 5 -4.68 36.69 4.00
N ILE A 6 -5.90 37.23 3.98
CA ILE A 6 -7.05 36.61 3.31
C ILE A 6 -6.79 36.52 1.81
N LYS A 7 -6.31 37.60 1.19
CA LYS A 7 -5.94 37.61 -0.24
C LYS A 7 -4.85 36.61 -0.56
N SER A 8 -3.79 36.54 0.25
CA SER A 8 -2.73 35.55 0.07
C SER A 8 -3.25 34.11 0.20
N ALA A 9 -4.17 33.85 1.13
CA ALA A 9 -4.79 32.54 1.28
C ALA A 9 -5.66 32.17 0.05
N ALA A 10 -6.42 33.13 -0.48
CA ALA A 10 -7.24 32.95 -1.67
C ALA A 10 -6.40 32.63 -2.92
N GLU A 11 -5.28 33.34 -3.12
CA GLU A 11 -4.35 33.09 -4.24
C GLU A 11 -3.76 31.66 -4.19
N LYS A 12 -3.38 31.21 -2.99
CA LYS A 12 -2.88 29.83 -2.79
C LYS A 12 -3.97 28.79 -3.06
N PHE A 13 -5.20 29.05 -2.64
CA PHE A 13 -6.33 28.15 -2.92
C PHE A 13 -6.65 28.11 -4.42
N GLU A 14 -6.61 29.25 -5.11
CA GLU A 14 -6.78 29.30 -6.56
C GLU A 14 -5.71 28.46 -7.28
N ALA A 15 -4.43 28.59 -6.88
CA ALA A 15 -3.35 27.78 -7.43
C ALA A 15 -3.59 26.28 -7.19
N LEU A 16 -4.04 25.90 -5.99
CA LEU A 16 -4.40 24.53 -5.67
C LEU A 16 -5.52 24.01 -6.58
N LEU A 17 -6.59 24.79 -6.79
CA LEU A 17 -7.70 24.40 -7.66
C LEU A 17 -7.23 24.17 -9.11
N ARG A 18 -6.39 25.07 -9.64
CA ARG A 18 -5.82 24.92 -10.99
C ARG A 18 -4.98 23.64 -11.10
N GLU A 19 -4.12 23.37 -10.11
CA GLU A 19 -3.31 22.15 -10.04
C GLU A 19 -4.18 20.89 -10.03
N GLN A 20 -5.25 20.86 -9.22
CA GLN A 20 -6.12 19.69 -9.10
C GLN A 20 -7.01 19.48 -10.33
N LEU A 21 -7.45 20.55 -11.00
CA LEU A 21 -8.19 20.45 -12.27
C LEU A 21 -7.30 19.88 -13.38
N GLU A 22 -6.06 20.37 -13.51
CA GLU A 22 -5.10 19.84 -14.48
C GLU A 22 -4.80 18.36 -14.21
N ARG A 23 -4.63 17.99 -12.94
CA ARG A 23 -4.42 16.59 -12.54
C ARG A 23 -5.62 15.71 -12.89
N ALA A 24 -6.84 16.19 -12.68
CA ALA A 24 -8.05 15.45 -13.01
C ALA A 24 -8.16 15.17 -14.52
N GLU A 25 -7.79 16.13 -15.37
CA GLU A 25 -7.75 15.90 -16.82
C GLU A 25 -6.67 14.87 -17.21
N LYS A 26 -5.47 14.95 -16.61
CA LYS A 26 -4.42 13.94 -16.86
C LYS A 26 -4.85 12.52 -16.49
N ILE A 27 -5.62 12.34 -15.41
CA ILE A 27 -6.12 11.01 -15.00
C ILE A 27 -7.05 10.42 -16.09
N LYS A 28 -7.86 11.25 -16.77
CA LYS A 28 -8.77 10.80 -17.84
C LYS A 28 -8.01 10.28 -19.06
N GLU A 29 -6.82 10.81 -19.31
CA GLU A 29 -5.97 10.42 -20.45
C GLU A 29 -5.23 9.09 -20.21
N VAL A 30 -5.21 8.58 -18.98
CA VAL A 30 -4.47 7.36 -18.64
C VAL A 30 -5.15 6.13 -19.27
N LYS A 31 -4.40 5.47 -20.16
CA LYS A 31 -4.73 4.19 -20.81
C LYS A 31 -5.10 3.09 -19.81
N ASP A 32 -5.72 2.03 -20.29
CA ASP A 32 -6.10 0.87 -19.47
C ASP A 32 -4.91 0.19 -18.78
N PHE A 33 -5.23 -0.71 -17.84
CA PHE A 33 -4.25 -1.48 -17.10
C PHE A 33 -3.29 -2.24 -18.03
N ILE A 34 -2.04 -2.38 -17.60
CA ILE A 34 -1.11 -3.31 -18.24
C ILE A 34 -1.70 -4.73 -18.16
N ASP A 35 -1.75 -5.40 -19.30
CA ASP A 35 -1.91 -6.84 -19.35
C ASP A 35 -0.53 -7.51 -19.27
N TYR A 36 -0.16 -7.96 -18.06
CA TYR A 36 1.13 -8.60 -17.80
C TYR A 36 1.33 -9.90 -18.58
N SER A 37 0.25 -10.56 -19.02
CA SER A 37 0.35 -11.80 -19.80
C SER A 37 0.95 -11.56 -21.19
N THR A 38 0.81 -10.34 -21.72
CA THR A 38 1.28 -9.94 -23.05
C THR A 38 2.73 -9.48 -23.08
N LEU A 39 3.38 -9.28 -21.93
CA LEU A 39 4.75 -8.80 -21.86
C LEU A 39 5.76 -9.94 -22.06
N ASP A 40 6.74 -9.77 -22.93
CA ASP A 40 7.84 -10.75 -23.09
C ASP A 40 8.66 -10.88 -21.80
N THR A 41 8.96 -9.74 -21.17
CA THR A 41 9.71 -9.65 -19.91
C THR A 41 9.00 -8.73 -18.93
N ILE A 42 8.82 -9.20 -17.70
CA ILE A 42 8.35 -8.43 -16.55
C ILE A 42 9.56 -7.99 -15.75
N VAL A 43 9.67 -6.69 -15.47
CA VAL A 43 10.80 -6.12 -14.74
C VAL A 43 10.33 -5.79 -13.34
N ILE A 44 10.89 -6.51 -12.36
CA ILE A 44 10.63 -6.32 -10.93
C ILE A 44 11.75 -5.45 -10.37
N GLY A 45 11.44 -4.18 -10.11
CA GLY A 45 12.33 -3.26 -9.42
C GLY A 45 12.39 -3.59 -7.94
N VAL A 46 13.56 -3.75 -7.36
CA VAL A 46 13.76 -4.03 -5.93
C VAL A 46 14.44 -2.85 -5.29
N CYS A 47 13.72 -2.11 -4.45
CA CYS A 47 14.23 -0.94 -3.75
C CYS A 47 14.30 -1.22 -2.25
N TYR A 48 15.50 -1.22 -1.67
CA TYR A 48 15.71 -1.66 -0.29
C TYR A 48 15.20 -0.69 0.78
N GLY A 49 15.15 0.61 0.50
CA GLY A 49 14.71 1.61 1.48
C GLY A 49 15.70 1.79 2.64
N ASP A 50 15.16 2.05 3.83
CA ASP A 50 15.89 2.51 5.02
C ASP A 50 15.73 1.56 6.21
N GLY A 51 16.64 1.67 7.19
CA GLY A 51 16.55 0.97 8.47
C GLY A 51 16.58 -0.55 8.29
N ILE A 52 15.52 -1.26 8.69
CA ILE A 52 15.41 -2.71 8.48
C ILE A 52 15.11 -3.10 7.02
N GLY A 53 14.74 -2.15 6.16
CA GLY A 53 14.35 -2.40 4.77
C GLY A 53 15.36 -3.22 3.97
N PRO A 54 16.66 -2.87 3.96
CA PRO A 54 17.68 -3.67 3.28
C PRO A 54 17.79 -5.13 3.73
N ILE A 55 17.37 -5.44 4.96
CA ILE A 55 17.39 -6.81 5.49
C ILE A 55 16.18 -7.58 4.96
N ILE A 56 14.97 -7.06 5.24
CA ILE A 56 13.71 -7.76 4.93
C ILE A 56 13.39 -7.78 3.43
N THR A 57 13.70 -6.71 2.69
CA THR A 57 13.41 -6.62 1.25
C THR A 57 14.39 -7.47 0.45
N LYS A 58 15.66 -7.54 0.85
CA LYS A 58 16.63 -8.44 0.24
C LYS A 58 16.26 -9.90 0.46
N GLU A 59 15.78 -10.23 1.65
CA GLU A 59 15.31 -11.58 1.95
C GLU A 59 14.06 -11.94 1.14
N ALA A 60 13.08 -11.04 1.04
CA ALA A 60 11.90 -11.24 0.19
C ALA A 60 12.26 -11.39 -1.29
N ALA A 61 13.19 -10.57 -1.81
CA ALA A 61 13.69 -10.69 -3.18
C ALA A 61 14.37 -12.04 -3.41
N ARG A 62 15.18 -12.52 -2.45
CA ARG A 62 15.83 -13.83 -2.54
C ARG A 62 14.82 -14.98 -2.61
N VAL A 63 13.77 -14.95 -1.78
CA VAL A 63 12.71 -15.97 -1.82
C VAL A 63 11.96 -15.92 -3.14
N LEU A 64 11.68 -14.71 -3.67
CA LEU A 64 11.07 -14.54 -4.99
C LEU A 64 11.96 -15.07 -6.12
N GLU A 65 13.26 -14.77 -6.11
CA GLU A 65 14.23 -15.29 -7.09
C GLU A 65 14.31 -16.81 -7.07
N HIS A 66 14.27 -17.42 -5.88
CA HIS A 66 14.22 -18.88 -5.71
C HIS A 66 12.96 -19.48 -6.31
N LEU A 67 11.79 -18.90 -5.97
CA LEU A 67 10.48 -19.36 -6.47
C LEU A 67 10.31 -19.14 -7.99
N LEU A 68 10.93 -18.09 -8.53
CA LEU A 68 10.84 -17.69 -9.95
C LEU A 68 12.05 -18.12 -10.77
N LYS A 69 12.84 -19.09 -10.29
CA LYS A 69 14.08 -19.51 -10.96
C LYS A 69 13.89 -19.80 -12.45
N LYS A 70 12.81 -20.51 -12.83
CA LYS A 70 12.51 -20.83 -14.23
C LYS A 70 12.16 -19.60 -15.06
N GLU A 71 11.41 -18.67 -14.50
CA GLU A 71 11.02 -17.42 -15.16
C GLU A 71 12.21 -16.47 -15.33
N VAL A 72 13.14 -16.48 -14.38
CA VAL A 72 14.42 -15.76 -14.50
C VAL A 72 15.31 -16.39 -15.56
N GLU A 73 15.48 -17.71 -15.56
CA GLU A 73 16.30 -18.44 -16.55
C GLU A 73 15.77 -18.29 -17.98
N SER A 74 14.44 -18.21 -18.16
CA SER A 74 13.81 -17.98 -19.46
C SER A 74 13.76 -16.51 -19.89
N GLY A 75 14.13 -15.56 -19.02
CA GLY A 75 14.04 -14.12 -19.27
C GLY A 75 12.62 -13.54 -19.19
N LYS A 76 11.64 -14.33 -18.73
CA LYS A 76 10.26 -13.86 -18.49
C LYS A 76 10.18 -12.88 -17.33
N VAL A 77 11.04 -13.03 -16.32
CA VAL A 77 11.19 -12.12 -15.18
C VAL A 77 12.63 -11.63 -15.10
N LEU A 78 12.79 -10.31 -14.91
CA LEU A 78 14.07 -9.68 -14.62
C LEU A 78 13.97 -8.92 -13.30
N PHE A 79 14.87 -9.24 -12.36
CA PHE A 79 15.05 -8.45 -11.14
C PHE A 79 16.02 -7.31 -11.40
N LYS A 80 15.64 -6.10 -11.00
CA LYS A 80 16.45 -4.89 -11.12
C LYS A 80 16.58 -4.25 -9.75
N VAL A 81 17.76 -4.32 -9.15
CA VAL A 81 18.03 -3.60 -7.89
C VAL A 81 18.07 -2.10 -8.18
N ILE A 82 17.33 -1.33 -7.39
CA ILE A 82 17.28 0.13 -7.46
C ILE A 82 17.85 0.67 -6.15
N ASP A 83 19.07 1.18 -6.23
CA ASP A 83 19.74 1.85 -5.12
C ASP A 83 19.39 3.34 -5.09
N GLY A 84 19.72 4.01 -3.98
CA GLY A 84 19.66 5.48 -3.90
C GLY A 84 18.35 6.07 -3.36
N LEU A 85 17.32 5.28 -3.04
CA LEU A 85 16.13 5.78 -2.32
C LEU A 85 16.37 6.02 -0.82
N THR A 86 17.61 5.81 -0.35
CA THR A 86 18.00 5.99 1.06
C THR A 86 17.73 7.41 1.55
N ILE A 87 17.44 7.55 2.85
CA ILE A 87 17.25 8.85 3.50
C ILE A 87 18.45 9.78 3.33
N GLU A 88 19.68 9.25 3.36
CA GLU A 88 20.92 10.02 3.19
C GLU A 88 20.98 10.65 1.79
N ASN A 89 20.68 9.89 0.74
CA ASN A 89 20.70 10.40 -0.62
C ASN A 89 19.58 11.43 -0.86
N ARG A 90 18.37 11.15 -0.36
CA ARG A 90 17.22 12.06 -0.43
C ARG A 90 17.50 13.41 0.23
N ILE A 91 18.14 13.40 1.40
CA ILE A 91 18.59 14.61 2.11
C ILE A 91 19.66 15.33 1.29
N LYS A 92 20.66 14.60 0.76
CA LYS A 92 21.76 15.17 -0.02
C LYS A 92 21.27 15.96 -1.24
N VAL A 93 20.25 15.48 -1.93
CA VAL A 93 19.67 16.16 -3.10
C VAL A 93 18.44 17.02 -2.77
N ASN A 94 18.03 17.06 -1.51
CA ASN A 94 16.83 17.75 -1.01
C ASN A 94 15.55 17.44 -1.82
N LYS A 95 15.31 16.16 -2.10
CA LYS A 95 14.13 15.68 -2.82
C LYS A 95 13.51 14.48 -2.11
N ALA A 96 12.19 14.36 -2.23
CA ALA A 96 11.46 13.19 -1.74
C ALA A 96 11.96 11.90 -2.42
N ILE A 97 12.26 11.98 -3.71
CA ILE A 97 12.84 10.92 -4.54
C ILE A 97 13.88 11.58 -5.45
N PRO A 98 15.14 11.13 -5.46
CA PRO A 98 16.13 11.58 -6.44
C PRO A 98 15.68 11.32 -7.88
N ASP A 99 16.01 12.20 -8.82
CA ASP A 99 15.46 12.10 -10.20
C ASP A 99 15.92 10.84 -10.92
N ASP A 100 17.20 10.48 -10.77
CA ASP A 100 17.79 9.25 -11.31
C ASP A 100 17.09 8.00 -10.77
N VAL A 101 16.80 7.98 -9.47
CA VAL A 101 16.06 6.89 -8.82
C VAL A 101 14.62 6.82 -9.34
N LEU A 102 13.96 7.96 -9.58
CA LEU A 102 12.61 7.98 -10.14
C LEU A 102 12.56 7.42 -11.57
N GLU A 103 13.56 7.72 -12.41
CA GLU A 103 13.64 7.16 -13.75
C GLU A 103 13.90 5.65 -13.74
N GLU A 104 14.74 5.17 -12.81
CA GLU A 104 14.93 3.75 -12.58
C GLU A 104 13.63 3.04 -12.16
N LEU A 105 12.84 3.66 -11.27
CA LEU A 105 11.52 3.14 -10.86
C LEU A 105 10.54 3.08 -12.05
N LYS A 106 10.50 4.11 -12.89
CA LYS A 106 9.64 4.15 -14.10
C LYS A 106 10.07 3.17 -15.19
N SER A 107 11.34 2.73 -15.18
CA SER A 107 11.82 1.68 -16.09
C SER A 107 11.30 0.28 -15.73
N CYS A 108 10.71 0.12 -14.55
CA CYS A 108 10.18 -1.15 -14.06
C CYS A 108 8.66 -1.28 -14.31
N HIS A 109 8.18 -2.52 -14.33
CA HIS A 109 6.75 -2.82 -14.45
C HIS A 109 6.08 -2.86 -13.08
N VAL A 110 6.73 -3.54 -12.14
CA VAL A 110 6.31 -3.62 -10.73
C VAL A 110 7.51 -3.37 -9.83
N ILE A 111 7.25 -2.87 -8.62
CA ILE A 111 8.29 -2.48 -7.66
C ILE A 111 8.04 -3.20 -6.34
N LEU A 112 9.03 -3.92 -5.82
CA LEU A 112 9.10 -4.40 -4.45
C LEU A 112 9.93 -3.41 -3.63
N LYS A 113 9.30 -2.72 -2.69
CA LYS A 113 9.90 -1.57 -2.01
C LYS A 113 9.91 -1.76 -0.50
N GLY A 114 11.09 -1.67 0.09
CA GLY A 114 11.29 -1.64 1.54
C GLY A 114 10.86 -0.31 2.17
N PRO A 115 10.63 -0.28 3.48
CA PRO A 115 10.20 0.92 4.19
C PRO A 115 11.20 2.07 4.04
N THR A 116 10.70 3.31 4.02
CA THR A 116 11.53 4.53 3.90
C THR A 116 11.26 5.46 5.07
N THR A 117 12.30 6.08 5.61
CA THR A 117 12.22 7.03 6.71
C THR A 117 11.71 8.38 6.20
N THR A 118 10.79 9.00 6.93
CA THR A 118 10.42 10.41 6.72
C THR A 118 10.86 11.20 7.95
N PRO A 119 11.78 12.17 7.82
CA PRO A 119 12.24 12.97 8.95
C PRO A 119 11.10 13.70 9.67
N GLN A 120 11.16 13.78 11.00
CA GLN A 120 10.24 14.60 11.79
C GLN A 120 10.90 15.92 12.19
N ALA A 121 10.06 16.93 12.45
CA ALA A 121 10.53 18.19 13.01
C ALA A 121 11.19 17.94 14.38
N GLY A 122 12.46 18.31 14.52
CA GLY A 122 13.25 18.09 15.73
C GLY A 122 14.25 16.92 15.64
N ASP A 123 14.20 16.09 14.59
CA ASP A 123 15.14 14.98 14.39
C ASP A 123 16.54 15.43 13.93
N GLY A 124 16.78 16.74 13.79
CA GLY A 124 18.02 17.32 13.26
C GLY A 124 18.24 17.10 11.76
N MET A 125 17.26 16.50 11.07
CA MET A 125 17.25 16.26 9.63
C MET A 125 16.36 17.30 8.91
N PRO A 126 16.65 17.64 7.65
CA PRO A 126 15.79 18.53 6.85
C PRO A 126 14.37 17.96 6.71
N ASN A 127 13.37 18.85 6.77
CA ASN A 127 11.98 18.49 6.54
C ASN A 127 11.75 18.25 5.04
N ILE A 128 11.92 17.00 4.61
CA ILE A 128 11.66 16.56 3.24
C ILE A 128 10.34 15.81 3.15
N GLU A 129 9.65 15.93 2.01
CA GLU A 129 8.41 15.17 1.76
C GLU A 129 8.68 13.64 1.82
N SER A 130 7.66 12.91 2.26
CA SER A 130 7.68 11.46 2.31
C SER A 130 7.89 10.84 0.92
N ALA A 131 8.87 9.95 0.78
CA ALA A 131 9.09 9.19 -0.45
C ALA A 131 7.85 8.40 -0.86
N ASN A 132 7.10 7.83 0.09
CA ASN A 132 5.89 7.07 -0.21
C ASN A 132 4.79 7.96 -0.80
N VAL A 133 4.60 9.17 -0.29
CA VAL A 133 3.60 10.11 -0.84
C VAL A 133 4.02 10.58 -2.24
N ALA A 134 5.29 10.96 -2.40
CA ALA A 134 5.82 11.39 -3.69
C ALA A 134 5.74 10.28 -4.75
N MET A 135 6.04 9.03 -4.38
CA MET A 135 6.05 7.90 -5.31
C MET A 135 4.64 7.54 -5.76
N ARG A 136 3.67 7.52 -4.83
CA ARG A 136 2.26 7.29 -5.16
C ARG A 136 1.72 8.31 -6.15
N LYS A 137 2.10 9.57 -6.02
CA LYS A 137 1.73 10.64 -6.97
C LYS A 137 2.46 10.49 -8.30
N ALA A 138 3.78 10.30 -8.28
CA ALA A 138 4.60 10.26 -9.48
C ALA A 138 4.30 9.05 -10.39
N LEU A 139 3.86 7.93 -9.80
CA LEU A 139 3.51 6.69 -10.49
C LEU A 139 1.98 6.47 -10.62
N ASP A 140 1.16 7.43 -10.18
CA ASP A 140 -0.31 7.36 -10.12
C ASP A 140 -0.84 6.04 -9.51
N LEU A 141 -0.29 5.67 -8.34
CA LEU A 141 -0.68 4.47 -7.59
C LEU A 141 -1.92 4.72 -6.75
N PHE A 142 -3.06 4.85 -7.43
CA PHE A 142 -4.31 5.34 -6.88
C PHE A 142 -5.02 4.43 -5.88
N ALA A 143 -4.74 3.13 -5.91
CA ALA A 143 -5.38 2.17 -5.02
C ALA A 143 -4.36 1.59 -4.05
N ASN A 144 -4.53 1.82 -2.75
CA ASN A 144 -3.87 1.02 -1.75
C ASN A 144 -4.77 -0.17 -1.39
N VAL A 145 -4.27 -1.38 -1.61
CA VAL A 145 -4.97 -2.63 -1.34
C VAL A 145 -4.30 -3.31 -0.14
N ARG A 146 -5.11 -3.67 0.85
CA ARG A 146 -4.66 -4.35 2.08
C ARG A 146 -5.61 -5.50 2.43
N PRO A 147 -5.20 -6.76 2.27
CA PRO A 147 -5.95 -7.90 2.76
C PRO A 147 -5.69 -8.12 4.26
N VAL A 148 -6.72 -8.53 4.99
CA VAL A 148 -6.64 -8.97 6.39
C VAL A 148 -7.46 -10.24 6.53
N LYS A 149 -6.80 -11.35 6.90
CA LYS A 149 -7.42 -12.66 6.97
C LYS A 149 -7.11 -13.34 8.29
N VAL A 150 -8.18 -13.69 9.02
CA VAL A 150 -8.13 -14.39 10.31
C VAL A 150 -9.28 -15.42 10.32
N PRO A 151 -9.09 -16.57 9.65
CA PRO A 151 -10.18 -17.53 9.37
C PRO A 151 -10.90 -18.02 10.63
N GLU A 152 -10.18 -18.24 11.73
CA GLU A 152 -10.74 -18.66 13.02
C GLU A 152 -11.68 -17.61 13.64
N GLN A 153 -11.55 -16.35 13.25
CA GLN A 153 -12.45 -15.26 13.65
C GLN A 153 -13.55 -15.00 12.61
N GLY A 154 -13.50 -15.68 11.46
CA GLY A 154 -14.36 -15.45 10.30
C GLY A 154 -14.03 -14.16 9.54
N ILE A 155 -12.79 -13.68 9.66
CA ILE A 155 -12.32 -12.44 9.04
C ILE A 155 -11.63 -12.77 7.71
N ASP A 156 -12.10 -12.11 6.65
CA ASP A 156 -11.51 -12.18 5.32
C ASP A 156 -11.86 -10.89 4.57
N TRP A 157 -11.14 -9.84 4.97
CA TRP A 157 -11.34 -8.46 4.56
C TRP A 157 -10.35 -8.05 3.48
N THR A 158 -10.79 -7.22 2.55
CA THR A 158 -9.90 -6.57 1.59
C THR A 158 -10.28 -5.10 1.48
N PHE A 159 -9.34 -4.24 1.88
CA PHE A 159 -9.54 -2.80 1.88
C PHE A 159 -8.99 -2.21 0.59
N PHE A 160 -9.81 -1.42 -0.10
CA PHE A 160 -9.46 -0.58 -1.24
C PHE A 160 -9.52 0.88 -0.80
N ARG A 161 -8.35 1.42 -0.50
CA ARG A 161 -8.16 2.81 -0.07
C ARG A 161 -7.76 3.64 -1.29
N GLU A 162 -8.50 4.69 -1.57
CA GLU A 162 -8.07 5.73 -2.51
C GLU A 162 -6.79 6.38 -1.95
N ASN A 163 -5.74 6.48 -2.76
CA ASN A 163 -4.38 6.67 -2.28
C ASN A 163 -3.65 7.87 -2.89
N THR A 164 -4.34 8.61 -3.77
CA THR A 164 -3.81 9.74 -4.53
C THR A 164 -4.56 11.05 -4.26
N GLU A 165 -5.66 11.04 -3.51
CA GLU A 165 -6.47 12.21 -3.16
C GLU A 165 -6.67 12.31 -1.63
N GLY A 166 -7.70 13.06 -1.21
CA GLY A 166 -8.01 13.32 0.19
C GLY A 166 -7.07 14.34 0.85
N ALA A 167 -7.14 14.43 2.17
CA ALA A 167 -6.32 15.36 2.95
C ALA A 167 -4.81 15.09 2.76
N TYR A 168 -4.41 13.83 2.63
CA TYR A 168 -3.00 13.45 2.51
C TYR A 168 -2.33 13.95 1.24
N ALA A 169 -3.07 14.01 0.12
CA ALA A 169 -2.51 14.46 -1.15
C ALA A 169 -2.15 15.94 -1.13
N VAL A 170 -2.88 16.75 -0.36
CA VAL A 170 -2.79 18.22 -0.34
C VAL A 170 -2.44 18.78 1.04
N GLY A 171 -2.11 17.95 2.03
CA GLY A 171 -1.81 18.38 3.40
C GLY A 171 -0.56 19.26 3.51
N SER A 172 0.37 19.16 2.56
CA SER A 172 1.51 20.09 2.47
C SER A 172 1.14 21.46 1.87
N LYS A 173 -0.12 21.65 1.45
CA LYS A 173 -0.65 22.87 0.83
C LYS A 173 -1.51 23.68 1.80
N GLY A 174 -1.62 23.27 3.06
CA GLY A 174 -2.32 24.00 4.11
C GLY A 174 -1.79 25.43 4.29
N ILE A 175 -2.63 26.30 4.85
CA ILE A 175 -2.35 27.74 4.95
C ILE A 175 -2.64 28.22 6.38
N ASN A 176 -1.63 28.80 7.02
CA ASN A 176 -1.83 29.64 8.19
C ASN A 176 -2.28 31.03 7.72
N VAL A 177 -3.56 31.33 7.87
CA VAL A 177 -4.16 32.63 7.50
C VAL A 177 -3.82 33.68 8.57
N SER A 178 -3.72 33.28 9.83
CA SER A 178 -3.21 34.09 10.93
C SER A 178 -2.66 33.15 12.02
N ASP A 179 -2.11 33.72 13.09
CA ASP A 179 -1.65 32.94 14.24
C ASP A 179 -2.77 32.08 14.86
N ASP A 180 -4.02 32.54 14.78
CA ASP A 180 -5.19 31.85 15.33
C ASP A 180 -5.94 30.97 14.31
N LEU A 181 -5.57 30.97 13.04
CA LEU A 181 -6.34 30.30 11.98
C LEU A 181 -5.44 29.60 10.95
N ALA A 182 -5.55 28.28 10.94
CA ALA A 182 -5.02 27.41 9.90
C ALA A 182 -6.17 26.76 9.11
N VAL A 183 -5.98 26.59 7.81
CA VAL A 183 -6.92 25.91 6.91
C VAL A 183 -6.18 24.87 6.11
N ASP A 184 -6.71 23.64 6.15
CA ASP A 184 -6.29 22.53 5.30
C ASP A 184 -7.38 22.15 4.31
N PHE A 185 -6.99 21.38 3.30
CA PHE A 185 -7.84 21.03 2.18
C PHE A 185 -8.05 19.52 2.09
N VAL A 186 -9.17 19.14 1.50
CA VAL A 186 -9.49 17.76 1.13
C VAL A 186 -9.98 17.78 -0.31
N VAL A 187 -9.47 16.87 -1.14
CA VAL A 187 -9.82 16.79 -2.56
C VAL A 187 -10.41 15.43 -2.87
N THR A 188 -11.48 15.42 -3.67
CA THR A 188 -12.09 14.22 -4.23
C THR A 188 -12.56 14.51 -5.64
N THR A 189 -12.10 13.72 -6.61
CA THR A 189 -12.45 13.83 -8.01
C THR A 189 -13.35 12.67 -8.44
N THR A 190 -14.02 12.85 -9.58
CA THR A 190 -14.86 11.80 -10.17
C THR A 190 -14.01 10.60 -10.57
N GLU A 191 -12.99 10.83 -11.40
CA GLU A 191 -12.10 9.77 -11.89
C GLU A 191 -11.39 9.02 -10.76
N GLY A 192 -10.88 9.74 -9.76
CA GLY A 192 -10.22 9.16 -8.59
C GLY A 192 -11.11 8.18 -7.84
N THR A 193 -12.40 8.51 -7.70
CA THR A 193 -13.40 7.68 -7.01
C THR A 193 -13.89 6.51 -7.87
N GLU A 194 -14.21 6.76 -9.15
CA GLU A 194 -14.78 5.72 -10.01
C GLU A 194 -13.77 4.59 -10.26
N ARG A 195 -12.48 4.93 -10.47
CA ARG A 195 -11.44 3.93 -10.71
C ARG A 195 -11.18 3.02 -9.51
N ILE A 196 -11.17 3.55 -8.28
CA ILE A 196 -10.99 2.74 -7.07
C ILE A 196 -12.22 1.88 -6.79
N ALA A 197 -13.42 2.45 -6.95
CA ALA A 197 -14.66 1.71 -6.75
C ALA A 197 -14.76 0.55 -7.74
N ARG A 198 -14.53 0.81 -9.04
CA ARG A 198 -14.56 -0.22 -10.08
C ARG A 198 -13.54 -1.32 -9.81
N LEU A 199 -12.31 -0.96 -9.41
CA LEU A 199 -11.29 -1.94 -9.03
C LEU A 199 -11.74 -2.84 -7.86
N ALA A 200 -12.36 -2.26 -6.83
CA ALA A 200 -12.85 -3.01 -5.68
C ALA A 200 -14.01 -3.95 -6.01
N TYR A 201 -14.98 -3.51 -6.84
CA TYR A 201 -16.09 -4.35 -7.27
C TYR A 201 -15.64 -5.47 -8.22
N GLU A 202 -14.74 -5.20 -9.16
CA GLU A 202 -14.14 -6.23 -10.00
C GLU A 202 -13.37 -7.26 -9.17
N TYR A 203 -12.61 -6.79 -8.16
CA TYR A 203 -11.95 -7.69 -7.22
C TYR A 203 -12.97 -8.56 -6.47
N ALA A 204 -14.04 -7.96 -5.94
CA ALA A 204 -15.08 -8.68 -5.22
C ALA A 204 -15.69 -9.79 -6.10
N ARG A 205 -16.10 -9.45 -7.33
CA ARG A 205 -16.66 -10.40 -8.30
C ARG A 205 -15.70 -11.55 -8.60
N LYS A 206 -14.44 -11.24 -8.94
CA LYS A 206 -13.42 -12.25 -9.31
C LYS A 206 -13.05 -13.18 -8.16
N ASN A 207 -13.16 -12.72 -6.92
CA ASN A 207 -12.80 -13.48 -5.72
C ASN A 207 -14.02 -14.04 -4.97
N GLY A 208 -15.20 -14.04 -5.59
CA GLY A 208 -16.43 -14.59 -4.99
C GLY A 208 -16.87 -13.88 -3.71
N LYS A 209 -16.51 -12.60 -3.55
CA LYS A 209 -16.95 -11.77 -2.43
C LYS A 209 -18.31 -11.17 -2.78
N ASP A 210 -19.28 -11.34 -1.89
CA ASP A 210 -20.68 -10.98 -2.10
C ASP A 210 -21.07 -9.62 -1.49
N ARG A 211 -20.12 -8.90 -0.90
CA ARG A 211 -20.37 -7.60 -0.25
C ARG A 211 -19.25 -6.59 -0.45
N VAL A 212 -19.63 -5.35 -0.77
CA VAL A 212 -18.77 -4.16 -0.75
C VAL A 212 -19.36 -3.11 0.19
N SER A 213 -18.55 -2.65 1.13
CA SER A 213 -18.90 -1.63 2.12
C SER A 213 -18.17 -0.32 1.82
N ILE A 214 -18.94 0.75 1.54
CA ILE A 214 -18.39 2.09 1.29
C ILE A 214 -18.32 2.85 2.61
N VAL A 215 -17.13 3.27 3.01
CA VAL A 215 -16.89 3.86 4.35
C VAL A 215 -16.44 5.31 4.23
N THR A 216 -17.21 6.24 4.81
CA THR A 216 -16.96 7.69 4.70
C THR A 216 -17.36 8.47 5.96
N LYS A 217 -17.28 9.80 5.95
CA LYS A 217 -17.95 10.68 6.92
C LYS A 217 -18.91 11.67 6.23
N ALA A 218 -19.64 11.19 5.23
CA ALA A 218 -20.51 12.02 4.38
C ALA A 218 -21.63 12.76 5.12
N ASN A 219 -22.02 12.34 6.34
CA ASN A 219 -22.98 13.07 7.17
C ASN A 219 -22.45 14.42 7.68
N VAL A 220 -21.13 14.56 7.85
CA VAL A 220 -20.47 15.81 8.28
C VAL A 220 -19.76 16.47 7.09
N ILE A 221 -18.98 15.69 6.34
CA ILE A 221 -18.15 16.17 5.23
C ILE A 221 -18.92 15.98 3.92
N LYS A 222 -19.82 16.92 3.63
CA LYS A 222 -20.79 16.75 2.53
C LYS A 222 -20.17 16.77 1.14
N THR A 223 -19.18 17.64 0.90
CA THR A 223 -18.67 17.89 -0.45
C THR A 223 -17.76 16.77 -0.96
N THR A 224 -16.71 16.41 -0.21
CA THR A 224 -15.75 15.39 -0.64
C THR A 224 -16.29 13.99 -0.38
N ASP A 225 -16.64 13.68 0.86
CA ASP A 225 -17.08 12.34 1.24
C ASP A 225 -18.46 12.02 0.66
N GLY A 226 -19.35 13.00 0.58
CA GLY A 226 -20.64 12.82 -0.10
C GLY A 226 -20.49 12.58 -1.60
N LYS A 227 -19.57 13.29 -2.27
CA LYS A 227 -19.23 13.00 -3.68
C LYS A 227 -18.64 11.59 -3.83
N PHE A 228 -17.70 11.21 -2.96
CA PHE A 228 -17.07 9.88 -2.97
C PHE A 228 -18.13 8.78 -2.82
N LEU A 229 -18.98 8.90 -1.81
CA LEU A 229 -20.05 7.95 -1.50
C LEU A 229 -21.02 7.77 -2.67
N ASN A 230 -21.49 8.88 -3.24
CA ASN A 230 -22.45 8.84 -4.34
C ASN A 230 -21.85 8.15 -5.57
N LEU A 231 -20.64 8.53 -5.96
CA LEU A 231 -19.97 7.92 -7.12
C LEU A 231 -19.69 6.43 -6.90
N ALA A 232 -19.19 6.03 -5.73
CA ALA A 232 -18.96 4.62 -5.42
C ALA A 232 -20.27 3.80 -5.45
N LYS A 233 -21.38 4.37 -4.96
CA LYS A 233 -22.71 3.75 -5.09
C LYS A 233 -23.19 3.64 -6.53
N GLU A 234 -22.95 4.65 -7.36
CA GLU A 234 -23.29 4.60 -8.80
C GLU A 234 -22.54 3.46 -9.49
N ILE A 235 -21.24 3.32 -9.23
CA ILE A 235 -20.46 2.17 -9.73
C ILE A 235 -21.05 0.85 -9.24
N GLY A 236 -21.45 0.75 -7.97
CA GLY A 236 -22.06 -0.45 -7.40
C GLY A 236 -23.33 -0.92 -8.12
N LYS A 237 -24.07 -0.04 -8.80
CA LYS A 237 -25.24 -0.42 -9.60
C LYS A 237 -24.89 -1.29 -10.80
N GLU A 238 -23.65 -1.25 -11.27
CA GLU A 238 -23.13 -2.12 -12.34
C GLU A 238 -22.84 -3.56 -11.86
N TYR A 239 -22.96 -3.81 -10.56
CA TYR A 239 -22.66 -5.09 -9.90
C TYR A 239 -23.85 -5.56 -9.02
N PRO A 240 -25.04 -5.81 -9.60
CA PRO A 240 -26.26 -6.10 -8.85
C PRO A 240 -26.20 -7.40 -8.03
N GLU A 241 -25.26 -8.30 -8.35
CA GLU A 241 -24.99 -9.53 -7.62
C GLU A 241 -24.21 -9.31 -6.31
N ILE A 242 -23.64 -8.12 -6.10
CA ILE A 242 -22.86 -7.76 -4.91
C ILE A 242 -23.68 -6.83 -4.01
N THR A 243 -23.83 -7.22 -2.74
CA THR A 243 -24.47 -6.38 -1.74
C THR A 243 -23.62 -5.13 -1.50
N THR A 244 -24.19 -3.96 -1.77
CA THR A 244 -23.56 -2.67 -1.48
C THR A 244 -24.18 -2.06 -0.24
N ASP A 245 -23.37 -1.77 0.78
CA ASP A 245 -23.80 -1.01 1.95
C ASP A 245 -22.88 0.18 2.24
N GLU A 246 -23.37 1.13 3.04
CA GLU A 246 -22.64 2.33 3.42
C GLU A 246 -22.48 2.40 4.93
N TRP A 247 -21.33 2.91 5.36
CA TRP A 247 -21.02 3.07 6.77
C TRP A 247 -20.32 4.39 7.01
N TYR A 248 -20.59 4.99 8.18
CA TYR A 248 -19.76 6.07 8.66
C TYR A 248 -18.53 5.52 9.37
N ILE A 249 -17.37 6.16 9.19
CA ILE A 249 -16.09 5.66 9.68
C ILE A 249 -16.10 5.37 11.19
N ASP A 250 -16.77 6.20 11.99
CA ASP A 250 -16.91 6.04 13.44
C ASP A 250 -17.71 4.81 13.87
N ILE A 251 -18.80 4.50 13.17
CA ILE A 251 -19.56 3.27 13.47
C ILE A 251 -18.88 2.05 12.84
N MET A 252 -18.17 2.21 11.72
CA MET A 252 -17.44 1.13 11.08
C MET A 252 -16.33 0.59 11.99
N THR A 253 -15.50 1.46 12.58
CA THR A 253 -14.44 1.04 13.53
C THR A 253 -15.03 0.26 14.71
N ALA A 254 -16.15 0.73 15.27
CA ALA A 254 -16.88 0.00 16.32
C ALA A 254 -17.45 -1.35 15.85
N LYS A 255 -17.80 -1.50 14.56
CA LYS A 255 -18.34 -2.75 14.01
C LYS A 255 -17.29 -3.74 13.52
N LEU A 256 -16.04 -3.32 13.29
CA LEU A 256 -14.94 -4.25 13.04
C LEU A 256 -14.58 -5.07 14.28
N ILE A 257 -14.72 -4.50 15.48
CA ILE A 257 -14.48 -5.21 16.75
C ILE A 257 -15.70 -6.02 17.23
N ASP A 258 -16.89 -5.79 16.66
CA ASP A 258 -18.11 -6.53 16.99
C ASP A 258 -18.10 -7.90 16.30
N GLU A 259 -17.85 -8.97 17.07
CA GLU A 259 -17.69 -10.32 16.52
C GLU A 259 -18.86 -10.82 15.68
N LYS A 260 -20.08 -10.34 15.96
CA LYS A 260 -21.26 -10.72 15.17
C LYS A 260 -21.26 -10.02 13.82
N ARG A 261 -20.86 -8.74 13.78
CA ARG A 261 -20.95 -7.92 12.58
C ARG A 261 -19.72 -8.05 11.67
N ARG A 262 -18.55 -8.20 12.26
CA ARG A 262 -17.26 -8.17 11.55
C ARG A 262 -17.13 -9.24 10.46
N ARG A 263 -17.84 -10.36 10.61
CA ARG A 263 -17.85 -11.50 9.67
C ARG A 263 -18.66 -11.22 8.40
N ASP A 264 -19.58 -10.26 8.44
CA ASP A 264 -20.41 -9.88 7.29
C ASP A 264 -19.59 -9.09 6.27
N PHE A 265 -18.59 -8.32 6.72
CA PHE A 265 -17.77 -7.50 5.85
C PHE A 265 -16.79 -8.33 5.01
N LYS A 266 -16.58 -7.90 3.77
CA LYS A 266 -15.71 -8.59 2.80
C LYS A 266 -14.78 -7.60 2.09
N VAL A 267 -15.32 -6.68 1.31
CA VAL A 267 -14.54 -5.67 0.58
C VAL A 267 -14.93 -4.29 1.05
N PHE A 268 -13.96 -3.40 1.21
CA PHE A 268 -14.19 -2.03 1.68
C PHE A 268 -13.66 -1.02 0.67
N ILE A 269 -14.40 0.06 0.45
CA ILE A 269 -13.95 1.21 -0.36
C ILE A 269 -13.87 2.44 0.55
N LEU A 270 -12.70 3.07 0.64
CA LEU A 270 -12.46 4.20 1.55
C LEU A 270 -11.69 5.35 0.90
N PRO A 271 -12.00 6.61 1.25
CA PRO A 271 -11.09 7.73 1.09
C PRO A 271 -9.77 7.54 1.84
N ASN A 272 -8.73 8.25 1.38
CA ASN A 272 -7.34 8.07 1.81
C ASN A 272 -7.11 8.03 3.32
N LEU A 273 -7.53 9.08 4.05
CA LEU A 273 -7.28 9.22 5.49
C LEU A 273 -7.96 8.10 6.31
N TYR A 274 -9.21 7.77 5.99
CA TYR A 274 -9.94 6.74 6.74
C TYR A 274 -9.41 5.35 6.45
N GLY A 275 -9.08 5.07 5.19
CA GLY A 275 -8.46 3.83 4.78
C GLY A 275 -7.13 3.60 5.50
N ASP A 276 -6.32 4.64 5.70
CA ASP A 276 -5.06 4.57 6.47
C ASP A 276 -5.30 4.03 7.88
N ILE A 277 -6.15 4.73 8.64
CA ILE A 277 -6.38 4.46 10.05
C ILE A 277 -7.01 3.08 10.24
N ILE A 278 -8.09 2.78 9.51
CA ILE A 278 -8.85 1.56 9.77
C ILE A 278 -8.12 0.30 9.31
N THR A 279 -7.23 0.40 8.32
CA THR A 279 -6.47 -0.76 7.87
C THR A 279 -5.34 -1.11 8.84
N ASP A 280 -4.78 -0.12 9.54
CA ASP A 280 -3.84 -0.36 10.63
C ASP A 280 -4.56 -1.04 11.81
N GLU A 281 -5.76 -0.57 12.18
CA GLU A 281 -6.62 -1.25 13.18
C GLU A 281 -6.97 -2.70 12.75
N ALA A 282 -7.30 -2.90 11.48
CA ALA A 282 -7.61 -4.22 10.95
C ALA A 282 -6.40 -5.16 10.99
N ALA A 283 -5.18 -4.64 10.76
CA ALA A 283 -3.96 -5.44 10.82
C ALA A 283 -3.67 -5.99 12.23
N GLU A 284 -4.14 -5.34 13.29
CA GLU A 284 -3.99 -5.86 14.66
C GLU A 284 -4.72 -7.20 14.87
N PHE A 285 -5.79 -7.49 14.12
CA PHE A 285 -6.46 -8.79 14.20
C PHE A 285 -5.60 -9.95 13.69
N GLN A 286 -4.66 -9.70 12.77
CA GLN A 286 -3.77 -10.70 12.18
C GLN A 286 -2.35 -10.72 12.79
N GLY A 287 -2.21 -10.19 14.01
CA GLY A 287 -0.93 -10.15 14.74
C GLY A 287 -0.14 -8.86 14.56
N GLY A 288 -0.76 -7.81 14.00
CA GLY A 288 -0.22 -6.46 13.92
C GLY A 288 0.31 -6.07 12.54
N VAL A 289 0.68 -4.80 12.40
CA VAL A 289 1.21 -4.22 11.15
C VAL A 289 2.50 -4.87 10.63
N GLY A 290 3.19 -5.65 11.47
CA GLY A 290 4.43 -6.35 11.15
C GLY A 290 4.26 -7.57 10.24
N THR A 291 3.06 -8.15 10.16
CA THR A 291 2.78 -9.38 9.40
C THR A 291 2.02 -9.13 8.11
N ALA A 292 1.65 -7.88 7.85
CA ALA A 292 0.74 -7.47 6.80
C ALA A 292 1.48 -6.88 5.59
N GLY A 293 1.20 -7.41 4.40
CA GLY A 293 1.63 -6.83 3.13
C GLY A 293 0.66 -5.77 2.61
N SER A 294 1.14 -4.89 1.74
CA SER A 294 0.31 -3.91 1.05
C SER A 294 0.71 -3.77 -0.41
N ALA A 295 -0.28 -3.50 -1.25
CA ALA A 295 -0.06 -3.14 -2.65
C ALA A 295 -0.59 -1.73 -2.93
N ASN A 296 0.16 -0.96 -3.71
CA ASN A 296 -0.22 0.32 -4.25
C ASN A 296 -0.32 0.16 -5.77
N ILE A 297 -1.52 0.18 -6.30
CA ILE A 297 -1.85 -0.16 -7.68
C ILE A 297 -2.19 1.10 -8.47
N GLY A 298 -1.55 1.26 -9.62
CA GLY A 298 -1.93 2.18 -10.69
C GLY A 298 -2.23 1.40 -11.98
N LYS A 299 -2.60 2.12 -13.05
CA LYS A 299 -2.86 1.48 -14.35
C LYS A 299 -1.56 1.02 -15.04
N ARG A 300 -0.49 1.82 -14.94
CA ARG A 300 0.84 1.56 -15.54
C ARG A 300 1.85 0.95 -14.55
N TYR A 301 1.80 1.30 -13.29
CA TYR A 301 2.78 0.86 -12.29
C TYR A 301 2.08 0.21 -11.11
N ALA A 302 2.77 -0.69 -10.42
CA ALA A 302 2.35 -1.21 -9.13
C ALA A 302 3.55 -1.31 -8.18
N MET A 303 3.32 -1.03 -6.91
CA MET A 303 4.34 -1.09 -5.86
C MET A 303 3.84 -1.92 -4.68
N PHE A 304 4.66 -2.85 -4.23
CA PHE A 304 4.37 -3.78 -3.14
C PHE A 304 5.33 -3.51 -1.99
N GLU A 305 4.80 -3.24 -0.80
CA GLU A 305 5.59 -2.86 0.37
C GLU A 305 4.98 -3.42 1.67
N ALA A 306 5.77 -3.42 2.73
CA ALA A 306 5.28 -3.64 4.08
C ALA A 306 4.42 -2.46 4.56
N ILE A 307 3.49 -2.71 5.48
CA ILE A 307 2.70 -1.64 6.12
C ILE A 307 3.55 -0.83 7.12
N HIS A 308 4.47 -1.47 7.82
CA HIS A 308 5.27 -0.85 8.87
C HIS A 308 6.39 0.07 8.33
N GLY A 309 6.91 0.94 9.21
CA GLY A 309 8.04 1.83 8.92
C GLY A 309 9.42 1.16 8.95
N SER A 310 10.48 1.96 8.83
CA SER A 310 11.87 1.51 8.71
C SER A 310 12.50 0.98 10.00
N ALA A 311 11.80 1.09 11.14
CA ALA A 311 12.24 0.61 12.45
C ALA A 311 13.73 0.91 12.78
N PRO A 312 14.20 2.19 12.67
CA PRO A 312 15.61 2.54 12.84
C PRO A 312 16.17 2.15 14.22
N ARG A 313 15.30 2.07 15.24
CA ARG A 313 15.64 1.57 16.57
C ARG A 313 16.22 0.15 16.53
N MET A 314 15.68 -0.75 15.71
CA MET A 314 16.21 -2.13 15.63
C MET A 314 17.64 -2.15 15.09
N ILE A 315 17.96 -1.28 14.13
CA ILE A 315 19.33 -1.13 13.63
C ILE A 315 20.24 -0.59 14.73
N LYS A 316 19.83 0.50 15.40
CA LYS A 316 20.61 1.13 16.48
C LYS A 316 20.90 0.19 17.65
N GLU A 317 19.95 -0.67 17.98
CA GLU A 317 20.07 -1.66 19.07
C GLU A 317 20.79 -2.95 18.66
N GLY A 318 21.28 -3.06 17.42
CA GLY A 318 21.95 -4.28 16.92
C GLY A 318 20.98 -5.47 16.73
N ARG A 319 19.70 -5.19 16.49
CA ARG A 319 18.61 -6.16 16.34
C ARG A 319 18.12 -6.32 14.89
N GLY A 320 18.79 -5.68 13.94
CA GLY A 320 18.37 -5.68 12.52
C GLY A 320 18.13 -7.07 11.95
N ASP A 321 19.05 -8.01 12.23
CA ASP A 321 18.97 -9.39 11.72
C ASP A 321 17.76 -10.16 12.25
N TYR A 322 17.13 -9.70 13.34
CA TYR A 322 15.92 -10.29 13.91
C TYR A 322 14.64 -9.63 13.39
N ALA A 323 14.72 -8.72 12.41
CA ALA A 323 13.56 -8.13 11.78
C ALA A 323 12.71 -9.21 11.07
N ASP A 324 11.40 -9.08 11.18
CA ASP A 324 10.45 -10.02 10.58
C ASP A 324 10.24 -9.71 9.09
N PRO A 325 10.56 -10.64 8.16
CA PRO A 325 10.36 -10.42 6.73
C PRO A 325 8.91 -10.68 6.26
N CYS A 326 8.01 -11.15 7.13
CA CYS A 326 6.70 -11.67 6.71
C CYS A 326 5.83 -10.63 5.99
N SER A 327 5.84 -9.35 6.41
CA SER A 327 5.12 -8.28 5.70
C SER A 327 5.57 -8.13 4.25
N MET A 328 6.89 -8.14 4.00
CA MET A 328 7.47 -8.05 2.65
C MET A 328 7.20 -9.31 1.82
N LEU A 329 7.21 -10.49 2.46
CA LEU A 329 6.88 -11.76 1.80
C LEU A 329 5.38 -11.83 1.44
N ARG A 330 4.48 -11.31 2.29
CA ARG A 330 3.06 -11.13 1.95
C ARG A 330 2.86 -10.12 0.84
N ALA A 331 3.62 -9.02 0.83
CA ALA A 331 3.63 -8.09 -0.30
C ALA A 331 4.11 -8.79 -1.60
N SER A 332 5.03 -9.75 -1.48
CA SER A 332 5.51 -10.56 -2.61
C SER A 332 4.45 -11.54 -3.13
N VAL A 333 3.60 -12.10 -2.26
CA VAL A 333 2.39 -12.86 -2.67
C VAL A 333 1.48 -11.97 -3.52
N MET A 334 1.20 -10.75 -3.05
CA MET A 334 0.36 -9.79 -3.79
C MET A 334 0.98 -9.42 -5.14
N LEU A 335 2.32 -9.28 -5.19
CA LEU A 335 3.05 -9.02 -6.43
C LEU A 335 2.83 -10.14 -7.45
N LEU A 336 3.05 -11.40 -7.04
CA LEU A 336 2.90 -12.57 -7.90
C LEU A 336 1.48 -12.67 -8.46
N SER A 337 0.46 -12.47 -7.61
CA SER A 337 -0.94 -12.46 -8.02
C SER A 337 -1.22 -11.35 -9.05
N HIS A 338 -0.73 -10.14 -8.79
CA HIS A 338 -0.92 -8.97 -9.67
C HIS A 338 -0.30 -9.15 -11.05
N ILE A 339 0.85 -9.81 -11.16
CA ILE A 339 1.51 -10.08 -12.45
C ILE A 339 0.99 -11.35 -13.15
N GLY A 340 -0.09 -11.95 -12.64
CA GLY A 340 -0.75 -13.11 -13.25
C GLY A 340 -0.11 -14.47 -12.92
N MET A 341 0.76 -14.53 -11.92
CA MET A 341 1.40 -15.77 -11.46
C MET A 341 0.69 -16.34 -10.23
N GLN A 342 -0.63 -16.57 -10.35
CA GLN A 342 -1.48 -16.95 -9.21
C GLN A 342 -1.03 -18.25 -8.54
N ASP A 343 -0.68 -19.30 -9.30
CA ASP A 343 -0.22 -20.57 -8.73
C ASP A 343 1.01 -20.40 -7.82
N LYS A 344 1.91 -19.48 -8.17
CA LYS A 344 3.09 -19.15 -7.35
C LYS A 344 2.73 -18.31 -6.15
N ALA A 345 1.77 -17.40 -6.29
CA ALA A 345 1.24 -16.61 -5.17
C ALA A 345 0.62 -17.54 -4.12
N ASP A 346 -0.22 -18.48 -4.56
CA ASP A 346 -0.89 -19.47 -3.70
C ASP A 346 0.13 -20.39 -3.01
N LEU A 347 1.14 -20.83 -3.75
CA LEU A 347 2.23 -21.65 -3.21
C LEU A 347 3.04 -20.90 -2.13
N LEU A 348 3.39 -19.63 -2.38
CA LEU A 348 4.10 -18.79 -1.41
C LEU A 348 3.25 -18.48 -0.19
N GLU A 349 1.97 -18.16 -0.38
CA GLU A 349 1.01 -17.95 0.71
C GLU A 349 0.88 -19.20 1.57
N ARG A 350 0.72 -20.38 0.97
CA ARG A 350 0.63 -21.64 1.70
C ARG A 350 1.90 -21.92 2.49
N ALA A 351 3.07 -21.72 1.90
CA ALA A 351 4.34 -21.93 2.58
C ALA A 351 4.51 -20.96 3.76
N LEU A 352 4.09 -19.70 3.62
CA LEU A 352 4.07 -18.72 4.70
C LEU A 352 3.14 -19.15 5.84
N ASP A 353 1.94 -19.65 5.52
CA ASP A 353 0.99 -20.14 6.54
C ASP A 353 1.57 -21.32 7.33
N ILE A 354 2.24 -22.27 6.66
CA ILE A 354 2.93 -23.38 7.32
C ILE A 354 4.00 -22.86 8.26
N CYS A 355 4.84 -21.94 7.79
CA CYS A 355 5.97 -21.43 8.57
C CYS A 355 5.52 -20.59 9.77
N MET A 356 4.48 -19.76 9.61
CA MET A 356 4.04 -18.81 10.62
C MET A 356 3.01 -19.38 11.61
N PHE A 357 2.13 -20.27 11.18
CA PHE A 357 0.96 -20.65 11.96
C PHE A 357 0.94 -22.12 12.36
N GLU A 358 1.48 -23.01 11.54
CA GLU A 358 1.38 -24.47 11.74
C GLU A 358 2.64 -25.07 12.36
N GLU A 359 3.73 -25.15 11.59
CA GLU A 359 4.96 -25.84 11.98
C GLU A 359 5.84 -24.96 12.89
N LYS A 360 5.91 -23.66 12.63
CA LYS A 360 6.63 -22.66 13.46
C LYS A 360 8.07 -23.06 13.83
N LYS A 361 8.82 -23.71 12.93
CA LYS A 361 10.20 -24.17 13.21
C LYS A 361 11.17 -23.01 13.50
N VAL A 362 10.96 -21.87 12.84
CA VAL A 362 11.70 -20.63 13.09
C VAL A 362 10.71 -19.57 13.55
N VAL A 363 10.84 -19.12 14.81
CA VAL A 363 9.96 -18.11 15.40
C VAL A 363 10.70 -16.77 15.46
N ILE A 364 10.26 -15.79 14.67
CA ILE A 364 10.77 -14.42 14.76
C ILE A 364 10.19 -13.74 16.00
N THR A 365 11.05 -13.18 16.86
CA THR A 365 10.63 -12.43 18.06
C THR A 365 11.04 -10.97 18.02
N GLY A 366 11.75 -10.54 16.97
CA GLY A 366 12.36 -9.22 16.89
C GLY A 366 13.55 -9.02 17.83
N ARG A 367 14.02 -10.07 18.52
CA ARG A 367 15.04 -9.97 19.59
C ARG A 367 16.06 -11.13 19.52
N PRO A 368 17.25 -10.94 20.11
CA PRO A 368 18.18 -12.04 20.36
C PRO A 368 17.48 -13.19 21.10
N GLY A 369 17.69 -14.42 20.62
CA GLY A 369 17.02 -15.63 21.11
C GLY A 369 15.78 -16.05 20.30
N GLY A 370 15.30 -15.21 19.38
CA GLY A 370 14.42 -15.64 18.29
C GLY A 370 15.19 -15.99 17.02
N GLY A 371 14.46 -16.47 16.00
CA GLY A 371 15.00 -16.65 14.66
C GLY A 371 15.36 -15.32 14.00
N THR A 372 16.35 -15.37 13.13
CA THR A 372 16.74 -14.27 12.25
C THR A 372 15.89 -14.23 10.99
N CYS A 373 15.84 -13.06 10.35
CA CYS A 373 15.25 -12.84 9.03
C CYS A 373 15.75 -13.88 8.02
N ARG A 374 17.06 -14.14 8.03
CA ARG A 374 17.71 -15.09 7.13
C ARG A 374 17.28 -16.53 7.40
N GLU A 375 17.31 -16.96 8.66
CA GLU A 375 16.90 -18.32 9.04
C GLU A 375 15.43 -18.57 8.67
N PHE A 376 14.55 -17.57 8.82
CA PHE A 376 13.17 -17.69 8.39
C PHE A 376 13.04 -17.83 6.87
N GLY A 377 13.80 -17.03 6.10
CA GLY A 377 13.83 -17.16 4.65
C GLY A 377 14.34 -18.52 4.16
N ASP A 378 15.40 -19.05 4.80
CA ASP A 378 15.92 -20.39 4.49
C ASP A 378 14.90 -21.48 4.82
N TYR A 379 14.22 -21.36 5.97
CA TYR A 379 13.12 -22.25 6.33
C TYR A 379 11.98 -22.19 5.31
N LEU A 380 11.54 -20.99 4.92
CA LEU A 380 10.46 -20.80 3.94
C LEU A 380 10.78 -21.43 2.59
N MET A 381 11.99 -21.24 2.06
CA MET A 381 12.40 -21.87 0.80
C MET A 381 12.43 -23.41 0.90
N SER A 382 12.85 -23.96 2.05
CA SER A 382 12.78 -25.42 2.25
C SER A 382 11.35 -25.96 2.22
N VAL A 383 10.37 -25.19 2.71
CA VAL A 383 8.95 -25.54 2.64
C VAL A 383 8.43 -25.40 1.21
N LEU A 384 8.84 -24.35 0.48
CA LEU A 384 8.51 -24.18 -0.94
C LEU A 384 9.00 -25.35 -1.79
N ASP A 385 10.24 -25.79 -1.59
CA ASP A 385 10.81 -26.94 -2.32
C ASP A 385 10.05 -28.22 -2.03
N ARG A 386 9.68 -28.44 -0.76
CA ARG A 386 8.87 -29.58 -0.34
C ARG A 386 7.51 -29.57 -1.02
N LEU A 387 6.77 -28.46 -0.95
CA LEU A 387 5.44 -28.32 -1.56
C LEU A 387 5.49 -28.45 -3.10
N SER A 388 6.55 -27.93 -3.73
CA SER A 388 6.73 -28.02 -5.18
C SER A 388 7.05 -29.44 -5.66
N SER A 389 7.61 -30.29 -4.79
CA SER A 389 7.91 -31.69 -5.10
C SER A 389 6.72 -32.64 -4.90
N GLU A 390 5.70 -32.18 -4.17
CA GLU A 390 4.46 -32.93 -3.91
C GLU A 390 3.38 -32.68 -5.00
N GLN A 391 3.59 -31.69 -5.87
CA GLN A 391 2.78 -31.36 -7.05
C GLN A 391 3.38 -31.99 -8.31
#